data_AF-X8BLD5-F1
#
_entry.id   AF-X8BLD5-F1
#
_cell.length_a   1.000
_cell.length_b   1.000
_cell.length_c   1.000
_cell.angle_alpha   90.00
_cell.angle_beta   90.00
_cell.angle_gamma   90.00
#
_symmetry.space_group_name_H-M   'P 1'
#
loop_
_entity.id
_entity.type
_entity.pdbx_description
1 polymer ?
#
loop_
_entity_poly.entity_id
_entity_poly.type
_entity_poly.pdbx_seq_one_letter_code
_entity_poly.pdbx_strand_id
1 'polypeptide(L)'
;MFTRALDWLDAHLYTPERVTLCWGDSRMSNVLYRRDFTPVAALDWEIAYVGDPAGDVAWMLMTDWISSPFEGHAPAPARRAERKPSSATSD
;
A
#
# COMPACT_ATOMS: atom_id res chain seq x y z
N MET A 1 -8.95 -14.82 17.60
CA MET A 1 -8.28 -13.51 17.45
C MET A 1 -8.97 -12.65 16.39
N PHE A 2 -9.22 -13.17 15.18
CA PHE A 2 -9.96 -12.45 14.13
C PHE A 2 -11.40 -12.05 14.51
N THR A 3 -12.16 -12.93 15.17
CA THR A 3 -13.55 -12.64 15.56
C THR A 3 -13.67 -11.39 16.45
N ARG A 4 -12.80 -11.26 17.46
CA ARG A 4 -12.77 -10.07 18.34
C ARG A 4 -12.50 -8.76 17.57
N ALA A 5 -11.70 -8.80 16.52
CA ALA A 5 -11.44 -7.63 15.69
C ALA A 5 -12.68 -7.27 14.85
N LEU A 6 -13.37 -8.26 14.29
CA LEU A 6 -14.62 -8.07 13.55
C LEU A 6 -15.72 -7.52 14.47
N ASP A 7 -15.91 -8.10 15.65
CA ASP A 7 -16.89 -7.63 16.65
C ASP A 7 -16.63 -6.17 17.03
N TRP A 8 -15.35 -5.78 17.15
CA TRP A 8 -14.99 -4.39 17.43
C TRP A 8 -15.31 -3.47 16.25
N LEU A 9 -15.01 -3.87 15.01
CA LEU A 9 -15.33 -3.08 13.81
C LEU A 9 -16.84 -2.88 13.65
N ASP A 10 -17.65 -3.93 13.85
CA ASP A 10 -19.11 -3.84 13.80
C ASP A 10 -19.67 -2.87 14.84
N ALA A 11 -19.05 -2.82 16.03
CA ALA A 11 -19.42 -1.88 17.09
C ALA A 11 -18.91 -0.45 16.88
N HIS A 12 -17.91 -0.23 16.00
CA HIS A 12 -17.22 1.05 15.79
C HIS A 12 -17.24 1.43 14.31
N LEU A 13 -18.42 1.36 13.68
CA LEU A 13 -18.57 1.76 12.29
C LEU A 13 -18.17 3.21 12.10
N TYR A 14 -17.30 3.41 11.12
CA TYR A 14 -16.81 4.73 10.73
C TYR A 14 -17.77 5.36 9.72
N THR A 15 -18.02 6.67 9.87
CA THR A 15 -18.75 7.48 8.89
C THR A 15 -17.75 8.41 8.20
N PRO A 16 -17.54 8.27 6.88
CA PRO A 16 -16.63 9.13 6.13
C PRO A 16 -17.04 10.61 6.19
N GLU A 17 -16.07 11.50 6.37
CA GLU A 17 -16.28 12.95 6.23
C GLU A 17 -16.61 13.32 4.78
N ARG A 18 -16.03 12.59 3.82
CA ARG A 18 -16.26 12.76 2.40
C ARG A 18 -16.41 11.41 1.71
N VAL A 19 -17.32 11.35 0.75
CA VAL A 19 -17.54 10.19 -0.11
C VAL A 19 -17.18 10.53 -1.55
N THR A 20 -16.27 9.77 -2.15
CA THR A 20 -15.78 9.95 -3.54
C THR A 20 -15.71 8.62 -4.28
N LEU A 21 -15.50 8.68 -5.60
CA LEU A 21 -15.01 7.51 -6.34
C LEU A 21 -13.57 7.22 -5.91
N CYS A 22 -13.36 6.06 -5.31
CA CYS A 22 -12.07 5.52 -4.91
C CYS A 22 -11.60 4.51 -5.96
N TRP A 23 -10.31 4.53 -6.26
CA TRP A 23 -9.68 3.66 -7.23
C TRP A 23 -9.60 2.22 -6.73
N GLY A 24 -9.35 2.01 -5.44
CA GLY A 24 -9.28 0.69 -4.81
C GLY A 24 -7.92 0.02 -4.96
N ASP A 25 -7.33 -0.04 -6.16
CA ASP A 25 -5.95 -0.51 -6.36
C ASP A 25 -4.96 0.64 -6.67
N SER A 26 -4.94 1.64 -5.78
CA SER A 26 -4.14 2.88 -5.86
C SER A 26 -2.63 2.74 -5.65
N ARG A 27 -2.02 1.67 -6.16
CA ARG A 27 -0.57 1.44 -6.08
C ARG A 27 0.19 2.10 -7.24
N MET A 28 1.42 2.55 -6.97
CA MET A 28 2.26 3.25 -7.96
C MET A 28 2.55 2.41 -9.22
N SER A 29 2.58 1.08 -9.10
CA SER A 29 2.79 0.18 -10.25
C SER A 29 1.63 0.17 -11.25
N ASN A 30 0.47 0.72 -10.89
CA ASN A 30 -0.70 0.83 -11.77
C ASN A 30 -0.82 2.23 -12.40
N VAL A 31 0.18 3.08 -12.25
CA VAL A 31 0.21 4.41 -12.86
C VAL A 31 1.11 4.37 -14.09
N LEU A 32 0.59 4.82 -15.23
CA LEU A 32 1.41 5.11 -16.40
C LEU A 32 2.05 6.48 -16.24
N TYR A 33 3.34 6.55 -16.53
CA TYR A 33 4.13 7.78 -16.45
C TYR A 33 4.73 8.14 -17.80
N ARG A 34 4.90 9.44 -18.04
CA ARG A 34 5.80 9.94 -19.10
C ARG A 34 7.26 9.73 -18.72
N ARG A 35 8.17 9.98 -19.66
CA ARG A 35 9.63 9.91 -19.41
C ARG A 35 10.12 10.88 -18.34
N ASP A 36 9.37 11.95 -18.06
CA ASP A 36 9.65 12.94 -17.01
C ASP A 36 8.96 12.62 -15.67
N PHE A 37 8.42 11.41 -15.52
CA PHE A 37 7.66 10.95 -14.36
C PHE A 37 6.32 11.67 -14.11
N THR A 38 5.79 12.41 -15.09
CA THR A 38 4.42 12.92 -15.01
C THR A 38 3.41 11.77 -15.11
N PRO A 39 2.50 11.57 -14.14
CA PRO A 39 1.46 10.54 -14.22
C PRO A 39 0.44 10.91 -15.31
N VAL A 40 0.02 9.93 -16.12
CA VAL A 40 -0.91 10.15 -17.24
C VAL A 40 -2.14 9.26 -17.24
N ALA A 41 -2.09 8.11 -16.56
CA ALA A 41 -3.26 7.25 -16.42
C ALA A 41 -3.12 6.36 -15.17
N ALA A 42 -4.25 6.11 -14.52
CA ALA A 42 -4.44 5.07 -13.52
C ALA A 42 -5.08 3.85 -14.22
N LEU A 43 -4.52 2.66 -14.01
CA LEU A 43 -4.97 1.38 -14.59
C LEU A 43 -5.76 0.55 -13.56
N ASP A 44 -6.29 -0.62 -13.96
CA ASP A 44 -6.85 -1.62 -13.03
C ASP A 44 -7.98 -1.08 -12.10
N TRP A 45 -9.04 -0.53 -12.71
CA TRP A 45 -10.22 0.03 -12.01
C TRP A 45 -11.26 -1.02 -11.57
N GLU A 46 -10.97 -2.31 -11.69
CA GLU A 46 -11.98 -3.39 -11.50
C GLU A 46 -12.52 -3.51 -10.06
N ILE A 47 -11.77 -3.00 -9.07
CA ILE A 47 -12.18 -2.96 -7.66
C ILE A 47 -12.53 -1.55 -7.16
N ALA A 48 -12.74 -0.60 -8.08
CA ALA A 48 -13.14 0.75 -7.71
C ALA A 48 -14.48 0.76 -6.96
N TYR A 49 -14.61 1.67 -5.99
CA TYR A 49 -15.79 1.76 -5.13
C TYR A 49 -16.08 3.21 -4.76
N VAL A 50 -17.25 3.46 -4.16
CA VAL A 50 -17.62 4.79 -3.68
C VAL A 50 -17.48 4.80 -2.15
N GLY A 51 -16.57 5.62 -1.61
CA GLY A 51 -16.22 5.57 -0.19
C GLY A 51 -15.29 6.70 0.26
N ASP A 52 -14.57 6.47 1.36
CA ASP A 52 -13.62 7.45 1.90
C ASP A 52 -12.31 7.47 1.07
N PRO A 53 -11.89 8.62 0.50
CA PRO A 53 -10.64 8.72 -0.24
C PRO A 53 -9.38 8.39 0.58
N ALA A 54 -9.45 8.42 1.91
CA ALA A 54 -8.35 7.97 2.78
C ALA A 54 -7.97 6.50 2.54
N GLY A 55 -8.91 5.68 2.06
CA GLY A 55 -8.65 4.29 1.68
C GLY A 55 -7.59 4.17 0.58
N ASP A 56 -7.71 4.97 -0.48
CA ASP A 56 -6.73 4.97 -1.59
C ASP A 56 -5.36 5.47 -1.13
N VAL A 57 -5.31 6.48 -0.27
CA VAL A 57 -4.05 7.01 0.27
C VAL A 57 -3.36 5.97 1.16
N ALA A 58 -4.13 5.33 2.04
CA ALA A 58 -3.63 4.27 2.92
C ALA A 58 -3.07 3.09 2.13
N TRP A 59 -3.76 2.66 1.06
CA TRP A 59 -3.29 1.57 0.20
C TRP A 59 -2.00 1.93 -0.55
N MET A 60 -1.91 3.14 -1.10
CA MET A 60 -0.68 3.62 -1.74
C MET A 60 0.52 3.61 -0.78
N LEU A 61 0.34 4.13 0.44
CA LEU A 61 1.41 4.17 1.46
C LEU A 61 1.80 2.77 1.95
N MET A 62 0.81 1.89 2.15
CA MET A 62 1.06 0.51 2.56
C MET A 62 1.84 -0.26 1.49
N THR A 63 1.46 -0.12 0.23
CA THR A 63 2.12 -0.82 -0.89
C THR A 63 3.54 -0.32 -1.11
N ASP A 64 3.80 0.99 -0.97
CA ASP A 64 5.16 1.53 -0.98
C ASP A 64 5.98 0.99 0.20
N TRP A 65 5.45 1.00 1.42
CA TRP A 65 6.16 0.50 2.61
C TRP A 65 6.56 -0.98 2.49
N ILE A 66 5.71 -1.80 1.89
CA ILE A 66 5.98 -3.23 1.68
C ILE A 66 7.02 -3.44 0.56
N SER A 67 7.00 -2.60 -0.48
CA SER A 67 7.79 -2.82 -1.70
C SER A 67 9.17 -2.13 -1.64
N SER A 68 9.25 -0.97 -0.99
CA SER A 68 10.41 -0.08 -1.00
C SER A 68 11.12 -0.09 0.36
N PRO A 69 12.45 -0.24 0.42
CA PRO A 69 13.20 0.08 1.62
C PRO A 69 13.26 1.60 1.78
N PHE A 70 12.58 2.14 2.79
CA PHE A 70 12.66 3.57 3.10
C PHE A 70 13.72 3.80 4.20
N GLU A 71 14.69 4.68 3.93
CA GLU A 71 15.79 4.94 4.87
C GLU A 71 15.25 5.52 6.19
N GLY A 72 15.64 4.92 7.32
CA GLY A 72 15.19 5.34 8.65
C GLY A 72 13.84 4.76 9.11
N HIS A 73 13.18 3.92 8.31
CA HIS A 73 11.92 3.26 8.70
C HIS A 73 12.07 1.75 8.81
N ALA A 74 11.40 1.16 9.81
CA ALA A 74 11.40 -0.29 9.97
C ALA A 74 10.77 -0.95 8.72
N PRO A 75 11.33 -2.05 8.20
CA PRO A 75 10.73 -2.75 7.08
C PRO A 75 9.36 -3.30 7.46
N ALA A 76 8.48 -3.47 6.47
CA ALA A 76 7.20 -4.11 6.69
C ALA A 76 7.38 -5.50 7.34
N PRO A 77 6.49 -5.89 8.29
CA PRO A 77 6.56 -7.20 8.94
C PRO A 77 6.55 -8.32 7.90
N ALA A 78 7.32 -9.39 8.16
CA ALA A 78 7.47 -10.58 7.30
C ALA A 78 8.28 -10.42 5.99
N ARG A 79 9.01 -9.30 5.78
CA ARG A 79 10.03 -9.25 4.72
C ARG A 79 11.11 -10.30 5.00
N ARG A 80 11.21 -11.34 4.16
CA ARG A 80 12.33 -12.28 4.20
C ARG A 80 13.60 -11.45 3.96
N ALA A 81 14.46 -11.34 4.96
CA ALA A 81 15.75 -10.68 4.79
C ALA A 81 16.48 -11.34 3.61
N GLU A 82 16.75 -10.57 2.56
CA GLU A 82 17.66 -11.02 1.51
C GLU A 82 19.02 -11.26 2.17
N ARG A 83 19.38 -12.54 2.31
CA ARG A 83 20.69 -12.92 2.81
C ARG A 83 21.69 -12.50 1.73
N LYS A 84 22.43 -11.41 1.95
CA LYS A 84 23.60 -11.10 1.10
C LYS A 84 24.50 -12.35 1.07
N PRO A 85 24.93 -12.85 -0.11
CA PRO A 85 25.91 -13.92 -0.15
C PRO A 85 27.19 -13.42 0.53
N SER A 86 27.68 -14.19 1.50
CA SER A 86 28.95 -13.94 2.17
C SER A 86 30.05 -13.99 1.11
N SER A 87 30.68 -12.84 0.82
CA SER A 87 31.99 -12.82 0.20
C SER A 87 32.98 -13.27 1.25
N ALA A 88 33.24 -14.58 1.31
CA ALA A 88 34.40 -15.12 1.97
C ALA A 88 35.63 -14.73 1.14
N THR A 89 36.20 -13.57 1.43
CA THR A 89 37.60 -13.25 1.12
C THR A 89 38.37 -13.41 2.42
N SER A 90 39.24 -14.41 2.46
CA SER A 90 40.37 -14.45 3.36
C SER A 90 41.52 -15.08 2.59
N ASP A 91 42.62 -14.33 2.57
CA ASP A 91 43.94 -14.72 2.10
C ASP A 91 44.44 -16.03 2.74
#